data_AF-A0A4S2AY50-F1
#
_entry.id   AF-A0A4S2AY50-F1
#
_cell.length_a   1.000
_cell.length_b   1.000
_cell.length_c   1.000
_cell.angle_alpha   90.00
_cell.angle_beta   90.00
_cell.angle_gamma   90.00
#
_symmetry.space_group_name_H-M   'P 1'
#
loop_
_entity.id
_entity.type
_entity.pdbx_description
1 polymer ?
#
loop_
_entity_poly.entity_id
_entity_poly.type
_entity_poly.pdbx_seq_one_letter_code
_entity_poly.pdbx_strand_id
1 'polypeptide(L)'
;MKQISFCITCMNRLKHLQETLEKNILDNFLVDEVEFVVLDYNSQDGLEEWIARSMMKYIEMGILVYYRTTEPVHYLRSHSRNMVFRLAEGKIVCNLDADNYLGKGFAEFMLKEFQEKKKIFYTSNLCVRDVFGRTCLEKEAFMAVKGYNELLVGYGVEDADLFKRLSCIGLRRHVFIQENFYGALTHEDNERVVEEPLLKKLYALYLDYIDPYSTRILMLYKGNFWGMGVLQNNVAMNCNRNDIERDRIEQCMSDKYRFVVKER
;
A
#
# COMPACT_ATOMS: atom_id res chain seq x y z
N MET A 1 -4.18 -21.71 -14.68
CA MET A 1 -4.14 -21.21 -13.29
C MET A 1 -3.01 -20.20 -13.24
N LYS A 2 -3.32 -18.96 -12.85
CA LYS A 2 -2.33 -17.88 -12.83
C LYS A 2 -1.24 -18.18 -11.78
N GLN A 3 -0.01 -17.80 -12.09
CA GLN A 3 1.14 -17.99 -11.22
C GLN A 3 1.37 -16.75 -10.35
N ILE A 4 1.24 -15.56 -10.94
CA ILE A 4 1.37 -14.28 -10.23
C ILE A 4 0.25 -13.31 -10.60
N SER A 5 -0.27 -12.61 -9.60
CA SER A 5 -1.28 -11.56 -9.75
C SER A 5 -0.76 -10.22 -9.26
N PHE A 6 -0.78 -9.23 -10.15
CA PHE A 6 -0.53 -7.84 -9.80
C PHE A 6 -1.84 -7.18 -9.40
N CYS A 7 -1.98 -6.93 -8.11
CA CYS A 7 -3.20 -6.46 -7.48
C CYS A 7 -3.16 -4.95 -7.32
N ILE A 8 -4.07 -4.26 -8.00
CA ILE A 8 -4.16 -2.81 -8.04
C ILE A 8 -5.46 -2.38 -7.39
N THR A 9 -5.38 -1.46 -6.43
CA THR A 9 -6.57 -0.80 -5.88
C THR A 9 -6.60 0.64 -6.38
N CYS A 10 -7.78 1.13 -6.77
CA CYS A 10 -7.93 2.48 -7.29
C CYS A 10 -9.20 3.13 -6.73
N MET A 11 -9.08 4.35 -6.21
CA MET A 11 -10.22 5.20 -5.86
C MET A 11 -9.92 6.62 -6.32
N ASN A 12 -10.61 7.08 -7.36
CA ASN A 12 -10.47 8.44 -7.91
C ASN A 12 -9.04 8.77 -8.41
N ARG A 13 -8.31 7.77 -8.92
CA ARG A 13 -6.95 7.92 -9.47
C ARG A 13 -6.84 7.47 -10.93
N LEU A 14 -7.92 7.56 -11.71
CA LEU A 14 -7.98 7.14 -13.12
C LEU A 14 -6.81 7.66 -13.95
N LYS A 15 -6.45 8.94 -13.80
CA LYS A 15 -5.34 9.55 -14.56
C LYS A 15 -4.01 8.82 -14.37
N HIS A 16 -3.73 8.32 -13.16
CA HIS A 16 -2.52 7.55 -12.89
C HIS A 16 -2.62 6.17 -13.54
N LEU A 17 -3.76 5.50 -13.36
CA LEU A 17 -3.95 4.15 -13.89
C LEU A 17 -3.91 4.12 -15.43
N GLN A 18 -4.36 5.19 -16.09
CA GLN A 18 -4.26 5.38 -17.54
C GLN A 18 -2.83 5.33 -18.05
N GLU A 19 -1.89 5.89 -17.30
CA GLU A 19 -0.47 5.94 -17.66
C GLU A 19 0.23 4.62 -17.33
N THR A 20 -0.16 3.95 -16.24
CA THR A 20 0.59 2.81 -15.72
C THR A 20 0.10 1.45 -16.18
N LEU A 21 -1.22 1.23 -16.28
CA LEU A 21 -1.79 -0.12 -16.40
C LEU A 21 -1.37 -0.82 -17.69
N GLU A 22 -1.59 -0.19 -18.85
CA GLU A 22 -1.23 -0.79 -20.14
C GLU A 22 0.28 -1.04 -20.24
N LYS A 23 1.08 -0.07 -19.78
CA LYS A 23 2.53 -0.22 -19.75
C LYS A 23 2.98 -1.38 -18.88
N ASN A 24 2.43 -1.52 -17.68
CA ASN A 24 2.74 -2.62 -16.77
C ASN A 24 2.37 -3.99 -17.37
N ILE A 25 1.21 -4.08 -18.04
CA ILE A 25 0.78 -5.28 -18.76
C ILE A 25 1.81 -5.65 -19.84
N LEU A 26 2.17 -4.70 -20.70
CA LEU A 26 3.09 -4.94 -21.81
C LEU A 26 4.51 -5.30 -21.34
N ASP A 27 5.00 -4.63 -20.30
CA ASP A 27 6.34 -4.83 -19.75
C ASP A 27 6.49 -6.18 -19.00
N ASN A 28 5.37 -6.83 -18.64
CA ASN A 28 5.31 -8.04 -17.82
C ASN A 28 4.40 -9.14 -18.38
N PHE A 29 4.17 -9.13 -19.69
CA PHE A 29 3.33 -10.12 -20.35
C PHE A 29 4.01 -11.49 -20.35
N LEU A 30 3.42 -12.46 -19.62
CA LEU A 30 3.76 -13.88 -19.67
C LEU A 30 2.48 -14.66 -19.88
N VAL A 31 2.40 -15.37 -21.01
CA VAL A 31 1.19 -16.10 -21.45
C VAL A 31 0.75 -17.06 -20.35
N ASP A 32 -0.52 -16.98 -19.97
CA ASP A 32 -1.20 -17.82 -18.97
C ASP A 32 -0.62 -17.83 -17.54
N GLU A 33 0.50 -17.16 -17.29
CA GLU A 33 1.15 -17.10 -15.98
C GLU A 33 0.80 -15.83 -15.19
N VAL A 34 0.58 -14.71 -15.88
CA VAL A 34 0.36 -13.40 -15.26
C VAL A 34 -1.10 -12.97 -15.37
N GLU A 35 -1.58 -12.31 -14.33
CA GLU A 35 -2.77 -11.47 -14.39
C GLU A 35 -2.57 -10.12 -13.65
N PHE A 36 -3.34 -9.14 -14.06
CA PHE A 36 -3.52 -7.86 -13.39
C PHE A 36 -4.95 -7.80 -12.87
N VAL A 37 -5.12 -7.54 -11.59
CA VAL A 37 -6.43 -7.48 -10.94
C VAL A 37 -6.65 -6.06 -10.45
N VAL A 38 -7.54 -5.34 -11.13
CA VAL A 38 -7.90 -3.97 -10.76
C VAL A 38 -9.17 -4.02 -9.93
N LEU A 39 -9.09 -3.52 -8.69
CA LEU A 39 -10.22 -3.22 -7.84
C LEU A 39 -10.52 -1.73 -7.88
N ASP A 40 -11.60 -1.38 -8.57
CA ASP A 40 -12.24 -0.07 -8.45
C ASP A 40 -12.97 0.01 -7.10
N TYR A 41 -12.38 0.79 -6.20
CA TYR A 41 -12.80 0.95 -4.83
C TYR A 41 -13.76 2.13 -4.69
N ASN A 42 -14.85 2.07 -5.46
CA ASN A 42 -15.93 3.07 -5.54
C ASN A 42 -15.52 4.43 -6.14
N SER A 43 -14.75 4.41 -7.24
CA SER A 43 -14.35 5.61 -7.97
C SER A 43 -15.54 6.32 -8.62
N GLN A 44 -15.41 7.64 -8.75
CA GLN A 44 -16.40 8.58 -9.32
C GLN A 44 -15.81 9.38 -10.48
N ASP A 45 -14.63 9.00 -10.97
CA ASP A 45 -13.83 9.72 -11.97
C ASP A 45 -13.93 9.11 -13.38
N GLY A 46 -14.84 8.17 -13.60
CA GLY A 46 -15.08 7.51 -14.89
C GLY A 46 -14.23 6.25 -15.12
N LEU A 47 -13.71 5.63 -14.05
CA LEU A 47 -12.82 4.47 -14.13
C LEU A 47 -13.47 3.27 -14.83
N GLU A 48 -14.70 2.92 -14.46
CA GLU A 48 -15.43 1.79 -15.08
C GLU A 48 -15.60 1.99 -16.59
N GLU A 49 -16.05 3.18 -17.00
CA GLU A 49 -16.26 3.53 -18.40
C GLU A 49 -14.95 3.51 -19.19
N TRP A 50 -13.85 3.95 -18.58
CA TRP A 50 -12.53 3.86 -19.20
C TRP A 50 -12.06 2.42 -19.37
N ILE A 51 -12.22 1.56 -18.36
CA ILE A 51 -11.86 0.14 -18.47
C ILE A 51 -12.66 -0.51 -19.61
N ALA A 52 -13.98 -0.29 -19.65
CA ALA A 52 -14.88 -0.84 -20.67
C ALA A 52 -14.58 -0.33 -22.09
N ARG A 53 -14.02 0.87 -22.23
CA ARG A 53 -13.70 1.44 -23.54
C ARG A 53 -12.28 1.11 -24.02
N SER A 54 -11.31 1.14 -23.11
CA SER A 54 -9.88 1.18 -23.47
C SER A 54 -9.13 -0.09 -23.11
N MET A 55 -9.61 -0.86 -22.13
CA MET A 55 -8.88 -2.01 -21.57
C MET A 55 -9.55 -3.36 -21.85
N MET A 56 -10.72 -3.38 -22.50
CA MET A 56 -11.45 -4.62 -22.82
C MET A 56 -10.62 -5.67 -23.56
N LYS A 57 -9.76 -5.25 -24.50
CA LYS A 57 -8.85 -6.17 -25.21
C LYS A 57 -8.01 -7.02 -24.24
N TYR A 58 -7.56 -6.45 -23.10
CA TYR A 58 -6.78 -7.16 -22.09
C TYR A 58 -7.63 -8.07 -21.21
N ILE A 59 -8.91 -7.72 -21.01
CA ILE A 59 -9.88 -8.58 -20.33
C ILE A 59 -10.21 -9.79 -21.19
N GLU A 60 -10.45 -9.59 -22.49
CA GLU A 60 -10.70 -10.66 -23.45
C GLU A 60 -9.49 -11.59 -23.61
N MET A 61 -8.27 -11.04 -23.53
CA MET A 61 -7.03 -11.84 -23.47
C MET A 61 -6.85 -12.60 -22.15
N GLY A 62 -7.68 -12.35 -21.13
CA GLY A 62 -7.59 -12.98 -19.82
C GLY A 62 -6.38 -12.56 -18.99
N ILE A 63 -5.69 -11.46 -19.34
CA ILE A 63 -4.57 -10.92 -18.55
C ILE A 63 -5.02 -9.82 -17.59
N LEU A 64 -6.15 -9.16 -17.84
CA LEU A 64 -6.73 -8.16 -16.95
C LEU A 64 -8.06 -8.66 -16.38
N VAL A 65 -8.24 -8.51 -15.08
CA VAL A 65 -9.50 -8.74 -14.38
C VAL A 65 -9.89 -7.44 -13.68
N TYR A 66 -11.16 -7.05 -13.82
CA TYR A 66 -11.69 -5.84 -13.21
C TYR A 66 -12.84 -6.18 -12.26
N TYR A 67 -12.75 -5.64 -11.05
CA TYR A 67 -13.81 -5.68 -10.04
C TYR A 67 -14.14 -4.27 -9.58
N ARG A 68 -15.41 -4.05 -9.21
CA ARG A 68 -15.87 -2.79 -8.62
C ARG A 68 -16.64 -3.07 -7.33
N THR A 69 -16.41 -2.24 -6.31
CA THR A 69 -17.27 -2.13 -5.13
C THR A 69 -17.90 -0.74 -5.07
N THR A 70 -19.09 -0.65 -4.48
CA THR A 70 -19.85 0.61 -4.33
C THR A 70 -20.10 1.00 -2.87
N GLU A 71 -19.66 0.18 -1.91
CA GLU A 71 -19.93 0.38 -0.49
C GLU A 71 -19.01 1.40 0.19
N PRO A 72 -17.67 1.38 -0.01
CA PRO A 72 -16.77 2.29 0.71
C PRO A 72 -16.89 3.72 0.19
N VAL A 73 -17.14 4.68 1.09
CA VAL A 73 -17.20 6.13 0.75
C VAL A 73 -15.85 6.85 0.94
N HIS A 74 -14.88 6.16 1.53
CA HIS A 74 -13.52 6.63 1.77
C HIS A 74 -12.54 5.52 1.43
N TYR A 75 -11.30 5.90 1.12
CA TYR A 75 -10.26 4.93 0.80
C TYR A 75 -9.76 4.26 2.08
N LEU A 76 -10.00 2.95 2.19
CA LEU A 76 -9.56 2.12 3.30
C LEU A 76 -8.48 1.16 2.79
N ARG A 77 -7.23 1.57 2.91
CA ARG A 77 -6.06 0.90 2.32
C ARG A 77 -5.95 -0.58 2.67
N SER A 78 -6.06 -0.92 3.95
CA SER A 78 -6.00 -2.32 4.41
C SER A 78 -7.14 -3.17 3.85
N HIS A 79 -8.37 -2.64 3.86
CA HIS A 79 -9.55 -3.36 3.36
C HIS A 79 -9.50 -3.54 1.84
N SER A 80 -9.17 -2.50 1.08
CA SER A 80 -9.06 -2.58 -0.38
C SER A 80 -7.98 -3.60 -0.80
N ARG A 81 -6.80 -3.59 -0.16
CA ARG A 81 -5.73 -4.56 -0.40
C ARG A 81 -6.13 -5.98 -0.03
N ASN A 82 -6.83 -6.16 1.10
CA ASN A 82 -7.40 -7.46 1.48
C ASN A 82 -8.38 -8.00 0.44
N MET A 83 -9.28 -7.16 -0.07
CA MET A 83 -10.24 -7.54 -1.11
C MET A 83 -9.52 -8.00 -2.37
N VAL A 84 -8.64 -7.16 -2.94
CA VAL A 84 -8.01 -7.47 -4.23
C VAL A 84 -7.09 -8.69 -4.16
N PHE A 85 -6.36 -8.91 -3.06
CA PHE A 85 -5.55 -10.12 -2.88
C PHE A 85 -6.40 -11.38 -2.76
N ARG A 86 -7.60 -11.28 -2.18
CA ARG A 86 -8.54 -12.43 -2.10
C ARG A 86 -9.12 -12.75 -3.47
N LEU A 87 -9.44 -11.73 -4.27
CA LEU A 87 -9.99 -11.85 -5.62
C LEU A 87 -8.99 -12.41 -6.64
N ALA A 88 -7.70 -12.14 -6.45
CA ALA A 88 -6.64 -12.65 -7.33
C ALA A 88 -6.56 -14.18 -7.39
N GLU A 89 -6.29 -14.78 -8.54
CA GLU A 89 -6.15 -16.24 -8.71
C GLU A 89 -4.70 -16.74 -8.56
N GLY A 90 -3.72 -15.85 -8.63
CA GLY A 90 -2.31 -16.17 -8.59
C GLY A 90 -1.86 -16.83 -7.30
N LYS A 91 -0.95 -17.79 -7.43
CA LYS A 91 -0.23 -18.38 -6.27
C LYS A 91 0.62 -17.34 -5.56
N ILE A 92 1.15 -16.38 -6.30
CA ILE A 92 1.87 -15.22 -5.80
C ILE A 92 1.00 -13.98 -6.02
N VAL A 93 0.88 -13.14 -5.01
CA VAL A 93 0.17 -11.87 -5.07
C VAL A 93 1.15 -10.72 -4.84
N CYS A 94 1.02 -9.66 -5.62
CA CYS A 94 1.85 -8.48 -5.54
C CYS A 94 0.97 -7.23 -5.47
N ASN A 95 1.08 -6.42 -4.41
CA ASN A 95 0.45 -5.10 -4.39
C ASN A 95 1.16 -4.19 -5.40
N LEU A 96 0.38 -3.51 -6.23
CA LEU A 96 0.84 -2.54 -7.21
C LEU A 96 -0.06 -1.31 -7.12
N ASP A 97 0.46 -0.20 -6.61
CA ASP A 97 -0.31 1.04 -6.52
C ASP A 97 -0.59 1.61 -7.93
N ALA A 98 -1.68 2.36 -8.11
CA ALA A 98 -2.16 2.77 -9.44
C ALA A 98 -1.21 3.74 -10.19
N ASP A 99 -0.27 4.37 -9.49
CA ASP A 99 0.73 5.31 -9.99
C ASP A 99 2.12 4.68 -10.16
N ASN A 100 2.24 3.37 -9.95
CA ASN A 100 3.50 2.66 -9.94
C ASN A 100 3.76 1.91 -11.26
N TYR A 101 5.03 1.88 -11.69
CA TYR A 101 5.53 1.01 -12.75
C TYR A 101 6.28 -0.18 -12.16
N LEU A 102 5.98 -1.38 -12.64
CA LEU A 102 6.69 -2.60 -12.29
C LEU A 102 8.12 -2.62 -12.83
N GLY A 103 8.33 -2.02 -14.00
CA GLY A 103 9.53 -2.22 -14.82
C GLY A 103 9.44 -3.48 -15.68
N LYS A 104 10.21 -3.50 -16.76
CA LYS A 104 10.23 -4.63 -17.71
C LYS A 104 10.85 -5.88 -17.06
N GLY A 105 10.15 -7.02 -17.19
CA GLY A 105 10.63 -8.32 -16.71
C GLY A 105 10.49 -8.54 -15.20
N PHE A 106 9.75 -7.68 -14.49
CA PHE A 106 9.49 -7.86 -13.06
C PHE A 106 8.78 -9.19 -12.77
N ALA A 107 7.79 -9.56 -13.57
CA ALA A 107 7.05 -10.82 -13.40
C ALA A 107 7.99 -12.04 -13.50
N GLU A 108 8.80 -12.11 -14.55
CA GLU A 108 9.77 -13.18 -14.75
C GLU A 108 10.76 -13.27 -13.59
N PHE A 109 11.28 -12.12 -13.15
CA PHE A 109 12.16 -12.04 -11.99
C PHE A 109 11.49 -12.61 -10.73
N MET A 110 10.24 -12.24 -10.45
CA MET A 110 9.54 -12.73 -9.26
C MET A 110 9.22 -14.22 -9.33
N LEU A 111 8.79 -14.73 -10.48
CA LEU A 111 8.51 -16.15 -10.64
C LEU A 111 9.77 -16.99 -10.40
N LYS A 112 10.91 -16.56 -10.94
CA LYS A 112 12.21 -17.20 -10.69
C LYS A 112 12.58 -17.19 -9.21
N GLU A 113 12.43 -16.04 -8.55
CA GLU A 113 12.75 -15.88 -7.14
C GLU A 113 11.93 -16.81 -6.23
N PHE A 114 10.63 -16.94 -6.45
CA PHE A 114 9.76 -17.86 -5.69
C PHE A 114 9.94 -19.34 -6.08
N GLN A 115 10.47 -19.62 -7.27
CA GLN A 115 10.87 -20.97 -7.66
C GLN A 115 12.11 -21.41 -6.88
N GLU A 116 13.15 -20.56 -6.85
CA GLU A 116 14.46 -20.86 -6.27
C GLU A 116 14.49 -20.76 -4.74
N LYS A 117 13.74 -19.82 -4.17
CA LYS A 117 13.71 -19.55 -2.73
C LYS A 117 12.36 -19.98 -2.14
N LYS A 118 12.37 -20.37 -0.87
CA LYS A 118 11.19 -20.80 -0.12
C LYS A 118 11.05 -19.99 1.15
N LYS A 119 9.80 -19.83 1.62
CA LYS A 119 9.46 -19.04 2.81
C LYS A 119 10.02 -17.62 2.71
N ILE A 120 9.74 -16.96 1.60
CA ILE A 120 10.18 -15.58 1.35
C ILE A 120 8.98 -14.67 1.11
N PHE A 121 9.20 -13.38 1.32
CA PHE A 121 8.39 -12.32 0.74
C PHE A 121 9.30 -11.17 0.34
N TYR A 122 8.86 -10.39 -0.63
CA TYR A 122 9.59 -9.25 -1.16
C TYR A 122 8.88 -7.95 -0.80
N THR A 123 9.66 -6.93 -0.46
CA THR A 123 9.21 -5.55 -0.26
C THR A 123 10.06 -4.59 -1.08
N SER A 124 9.56 -3.39 -1.31
CA SER A 124 10.41 -2.28 -1.70
C SER A 124 11.48 -1.96 -0.67
N ASN A 125 12.53 -1.31 -1.13
CA ASN A 125 13.50 -0.67 -0.28
C ASN A 125 12.80 0.49 0.43
N LEU A 126 12.64 0.34 1.74
CA LEU A 126 11.97 1.30 2.61
C LEU A 126 12.73 2.64 2.76
N CYS A 127 13.83 2.82 2.01
CA CYS A 127 14.52 4.10 1.83
C CYS A 127 14.10 4.86 0.55
N VAL A 128 13.42 4.20 -0.40
CA VAL A 128 13.03 4.78 -1.70
C VAL A 128 11.55 5.16 -1.69
N ARG A 129 11.24 6.45 -1.80
CA ARG A 129 9.86 6.96 -1.73
C ARG A 129 8.99 6.40 -2.87
N ASP A 130 7.67 6.50 -2.71
CA ASP A 130 6.64 6.29 -3.73
C ASP A 130 6.39 4.85 -4.21
N VAL A 131 7.23 3.90 -3.81
CA VAL A 131 7.09 2.48 -4.15
C VAL A 131 6.93 1.60 -2.89
N PHE A 132 6.79 2.21 -1.70
CA PHE A 132 6.73 1.50 -0.42
C PHE A 132 5.65 0.43 -0.35
N GLY A 133 4.49 0.68 -0.95
CA GLY A 133 3.36 -0.26 -0.94
C GLY A 133 3.61 -1.55 -1.71
N ARG A 134 4.68 -1.64 -2.52
CA ARG A 134 4.95 -2.84 -3.32
C ARG A 134 5.46 -3.96 -2.45
N THR A 135 4.63 -4.98 -2.33
CA THR A 135 4.90 -6.20 -1.58
C THR A 135 4.48 -7.39 -2.41
N CYS A 136 5.35 -8.39 -2.53
CA CYS A 136 5.10 -9.61 -3.28
C CYS A 136 5.31 -10.85 -2.40
N LEU A 137 4.33 -11.74 -2.33
CA LEU A 137 4.34 -12.91 -1.46
C LEU A 137 3.45 -14.04 -2.00
N GLU A 138 3.67 -15.26 -1.50
CA GLU A 138 2.73 -16.36 -1.72
C GLU A 138 1.37 -16.04 -1.09
N LYS A 139 0.29 -16.22 -1.85
CA LYS A 139 -1.09 -15.98 -1.39
C LYS A 139 -1.43 -16.82 -0.16
N GLU A 140 -0.92 -18.05 -0.09
CA GLU A 140 -1.09 -18.92 1.09
C GLU A 140 -0.52 -18.29 2.36
N ALA A 141 0.65 -17.66 2.30
CA ALA A 141 1.26 -16.97 3.44
C ALA A 141 0.44 -15.74 3.85
N PHE A 142 -0.08 -14.98 2.87
CA PHE A 142 -1.00 -13.86 3.14
C PHE A 142 -2.27 -14.33 3.88
N MET A 143 -2.86 -15.44 3.45
CA MET A 143 -4.03 -16.03 4.08
C MET A 143 -3.72 -16.57 5.48
N ALA A 144 -2.54 -17.17 5.67
CA ALA A 144 -2.09 -17.68 6.97
C ALA A 144 -1.98 -16.59 8.04
N VAL A 145 -1.54 -15.38 7.66
CA VAL A 145 -1.48 -14.21 8.56
C VAL A 145 -2.79 -13.42 8.61
N LYS A 146 -3.85 -13.88 7.91
CA LYS A 146 -5.19 -13.26 7.83
C LYS A 146 -5.21 -11.88 7.14
N GLY A 147 -4.25 -11.62 6.25
CA GLY A 147 -4.18 -10.39 5.47
C GLY A 147 -3.71 -9.16 6.25
N TYR A 148 -4.01 -7.97 5.75
CA TYR A 148 -3.79 -6.68 6.41
C TYR A 148 -4.74 -6.48 7.60
N ASN A 149 -4.27 -5.81 8.64
CA ASN A 149 -5.08 -5.45 9.79
C ASN A 149 -5.96 -4.21 9.47
N GLU A 150 -7.25 -4.44 9.27
CA GLU A 150 -8.22 -3.39 8.90
C GLU A 150 -8.53 -2.40 10.02
N LEU A 151 -8.13 -2.69 11.27
CA LEU A 151 -8.20 -1.72 12.36
C LEU A 151 -7.14 -0.61 12.23
N LEU A 152 -6.08 -0.85 11.46
CA LEU A 152 -5.09 0.17 11.13
C LEU A 152 -5.65 1.04 10.01
N VAL A 153 -6.27 2.16 10.42
CA VAL A 153 -6.79 3.18 9.53
C VAL A 153 -5.77 4.29 9.35
N GLY A 154 -5.62 4.78 8.11
CA GLY A 154 -4.65 5.80 7.76
C GLY A 154 -3.51 5.26 6.90
N TYR A 155 -2.41 6.02 6.86
CA TYR A 155 -1.29 5.79 5.96
C TYR A 155 -0.02 5.36 6.70
N GLY A 156 0.55 4.21 6.31
CA GLY A 156 1.97 3.88 6.51
C GLY A 156 2.32 2.91 7.63
N VAL A 157 1.36 2.38 8.39
CA VAL A 157 1.63 1.41 9.50
C VAL A 157 1.18 0.00 9.13
N GLU A 158 0.20 -0.12 8.24
CA GLU A 158 -0.41 -1.36 7.79
C GLU A 158 0.58 -2.32 7.11
N ASP A 159 1.50 -1.80 6.28
CA ASP A 159 2.53 -2.60 5.63
C ASP A 159 3.55 -3.13 6.65
N ALA A 160 3.97 -2.30 7.61
CA ALA A 160 4.90 -2.70 8.66
C ALA A 160 4.31 -3.81 9.57
N ASP A 161 3.03 -3.70 9.93
CA ASP A 161 2.30 -4.74 10.66
C ASP A 161 2.27 -6.07 9.89
N LEU A 162 1.93 -6.02 8.60
CA LEU A 162 1.91 -7.22 7.75
C LEU A 162 3.30 -7.87 7.68
N PHE A 163 4.35 -7.09 7.43
CA PHE A 163 5.71 -7.62 7.31
C PHE A 163 6.18 -8.27 8.61
N LYS A 164 5.87 -7.66 9.76
CA LYS A 164 6.20 -8.23 11.06
C LYS A 164 5.51 -9.58 11.25
N ARG A 165 4.22 -9.70 10.94
CA ARG A 165 3.47 -10.95 11.06
C ARG A 165 3.97 -12.05 10.11
N LEU A 166 4.34 -11.70 8.88
CA LEU A 166 4.97 -12.63 7.94
C LEU A 166 6.31 -13.16 8.49
N SER A 167 7.15 -12.28 9.04
CA SER A 167 8.39 -12.71 9.69
C SER A 167 8.16 -13.58 10.92
N CYS A 168 7.12 -13.31 11.72
CA CYS A 168 6.76 -14.13 12.88
C CYS A 168 6.37 -15.58 12.52
N ILE A 169 5.83 -15.83 11.33
CA ILE A 169 5.56 -17.19 10.84
C ILE A 169 6.75 -17.82 10.10
N GLY A 170 7.93 -17.18 10.17
CA GLY A 170 9.18 -17.71 9.66
C GLY A 170 9.50 -17.37 8.20
N LEU A 171 8.80 -16.40 7.59
CA LEU A 171 9.16 -15.92 6.26
C LEU A 171 10.32 -14.93 6.32
N ARG A 172 11.26 -15.05 5.38
CA ARG A 172 12.39 -14.14 5.21
C ARG A 172 12.03 -13.00 4.26
N ARG A 173 12.24 -11.77 4.72
CA ARG A 173 12.10 -10.57 3.89
C ARG A 173 13.27 -10.44 2.92
N HIS A 174 12.96 -10.18 1.66
CA HIS A 174 13.89 -9.74 0.63
C HIS A 174 13.46 -8.36 0.10
N VAL A 175 14.39 -7.66 -0.53
CA VAL A 175 14.19 -6.30 -1.03
C VAL A 175 14.48 -6.26 -2.53
N PHE A 176 13.66 -5.57 -3.32
CA PHE A 176 13.99 -5.29 -4.72
C PHE A 176 15.24 -4.41 -4.79
N ILE A 177 16.28 -4.81 -5.51
CA ILE A 177 17.51 -4.02 -5.61
C ILE A 177 17.68 -3.36 -6.97
N GLN A 178 16.91 -3.81 -7.96
CA GLN A 178 17.01 -3.34 -9.34
C GLN A 178 16.27 -2.00 -9.48
N GLU A 179 16.98 -0.97 -9.92
CA GLU A 179 16.46 0.40 -10.03
C GLU A 179 15.26 0.51 -10.98
N ASN A 180 15.24 -0.29 -12.04
CA ASN A 180 14.14 -0.33 -13.01
C ASN A 180 12.79 -0.75 -12.41
N PHE A 181 12.79 -1.32 -11.19
CA PHE A 181 11.58 -1.68 -10.47
C PHE A 181 11.03 -0.55 -9.59
N TYR A 182 11.65 0.64 -9.58
CA TYR A 182 11.24 1.76 -8.73
C TYR A 182 10.58 2.92 -9.48
N GLY A 183 10.07 2.69 -10.68
CA GLY A 183 9.32 3.72 -11.41
C GLY A 183 7.98 4.02 -10.75
N ALA A 184 7.68 5.30 -10.54
CA ALA A 184 6.38 5.80 -10.11
C ALA A 184 6.11 7.19 -10.71
N LEU A 185 4.84 7.55 -10.88
CA LEU A 185 4.44 8.88 -11.29
C LEU A 185 4.61 9.86 -10.12
N THR A 186 5.29 10.97 -10.37
CA THR A 186 5.40 12.05 -9.38
C THR A 186 4.06 12.76 -9.25
N HIS A 187 3.57 12.90 -8.01
CA HIS A 187 2.36 13.64 -7.69
C HIS A 187 2.52 14.36 -6.34
N GLU A 188 1.63 15.31 -6.05
CA GLU A 188 1.62 16.04 -4.78
C GLU A 188 1.18 15.13 -3.61
N ASP A 189 1.67 15.44 -2.39
CA ASP A 189 1.34 14.66 -1.20
C ASP A 189 -0.16 14.71 -0.84
N ASN A 190 -0.85 15.80 -1.20
CA ASN A 190 -2.29 15.94 -0.97
C ASN A 190 -3.09 14.82 -1.64
N GLU A 191 -2.68 14.40 -2.84
CA GLU A 191 -3.41 13.35 -3.54
C GLU A 191 -3.34 12.00 -2.79
N ARG A 192 -2.26 11.74 -2.03
CA ARG A 192 -2.08 10.50 -1.25
C ARG A 192 -3.16 10.31 -0.19
N VAL A 193 -3.65 11.42 0.37
CA VAL A 193 -4.45 11.44 1.60
C VAL A 193 -5.84 12.04 1.41
N VAL A 194 -6.16 12.63 0.25
CA VAL A 194 -7.43 13.34 0.01
C VAL A 194 -8.66 12.44 0.19
N GLU A 195 -8.54 11.14 -0.02
CA GLU A 195 -9.60 10.14 0.16
C GLU A 195 -9.56 9.41 1.50
N GLU A 196 -8.61 9.74 2.39
CA GLU A 196 -8.49 9.13 3.72
C GLU A 196 -9.62 9.61 4.66
N PRO A 197 -10.23 8.71 5.46
CA PRO A 197 -11.34 9.05 6.33
C PRO A 197 -11.04 10.19 7.32
N LEU A 198 -9.82 10.21 7.86
CA LEU A 198 -9.42 11.18 8.89
C LEU A 198 -9.40 12.61 8.32
N LEU A 199 -8.87 12.79 7.11
CA LEU A 199 -8.80 14.10 6.47
C LEU A 199 -10.18 14.59 6.00
N LYS A 200 -11.00 13.70 5.43
CA LYS A 200 -12.37 14.05 4.99
C LYS A 200 -13.27 14.53 6.15
N LYS A 201 -13.05 13.98 7.35
CA LYS A 201 -13.81 14.29 8.57
C LYS A 201 -13.26 15.47 9.37
N LEU A 202 -11.98 15.82 9.23
CA LEU A 202 -11.37 16.93 9.94
C LEU A 202 -11.99 18.27 9.49
N TYR A 203 -12.41 19.09 10.45
CA TYR A 203 -12.94 20.43 10.25
C TYR A 203 -11.88 21.50 10.55
N ALA A 204 -11.21 21.39 11.69
CA ALA A 204 -10.14 22.29 12.09
C ALA A 204 -9.11 21.57 12.96
N LEU A 205 -7.85 22.01 12.87
CA LEU A 205 -6.74 21.57 13.71
C LEU A 205 -6.11 22.79 14.36
N TYR A 206 -6.11 22.82 15.69
CA TYR A 206 -5.44 23.84 16.48
C TYR A 206 -4.20 23.25 17.12
N LEU A 207 -3.11 24.01 17.08
CA LEU A 207 -1.81 23.62 17.61
C LEU A 207 -1.41 24.61 18.70
N ASP A 208 -0.98 24.08 19.84
CA ASP A 208 -0.46 24.85 20.95
C ASP A 208 0.88 24.26 21.39
N TYR A 209 1.94 25.05 21.25
CA TYR A 209 3.31 24.61 21.49
C TYR A 209 3.53 24.34 22.99
N ILE A 210 4.15 23.20 23.32
CA ILE A 210 4.54 22.87 24.69
C ILE A 210 6.05 22.97 24.85
N ASP A 211 6.79 22.19 24.06
CA ASP A 211 8.26 22.09 24.11
C ASP A 211 8.81 21.60 22.75
N PRO A 212 10.14 21.53 22.54
CA PRO A 212 10.72 21.19 21.24
C PRO A 212 10.31 19.82 20.66
N TYR A 213 9.74 18.92 21.47
CA TYR A 213 9.31 17.59 21.04
C TYR A 213 7.84 17.31 21.36
N SER A 214 7.07 18.31 21.80
CA SER A 214 5.67 18.14 22.19
C SER A 214 4.81 19.33 21.74
N THR A 215 3.69 19.02 21.08
CA THR A 215 2.68 20.00 20.68
C THR A 215 1.31 19.51 21.14
N ARG A 216 0.57 20.34 21.86
CA ARG A 216 -0.84 20.07 22.15
C ARG A 216 -1.64 20.25 20.87
N ILE A 217 -2.52 19.29 20.59
CA ILE A 217 -3.39 19.30 19.42
C ILE A 217 -4.85 19.27 19.87
N LEU A 218 -5.68 20.08 19.22
CA LEU A 218 -7.14 19.99 19.27
C LEU A 218 -7.64 19.77 17.85
N MET A 219 -8.27 18.62 17.62
CA MET A 219 -8.89 18.24 16.36
C MET A 219 -10.40 18.42 16.49
N LEU A 220 -10.97 19.27 15.65
CA LEU A 220 -12.42 19.39 15.49
C LEU A 220 -12.83 18.60 14.25
N TYR A 221 -13.83 17.76 14.37
CA TYR A 221 -14.38 16.97 13.27
C TYR A 221 -15.77 17.48 12.88
N LYS A 222 -16.14 17.24 11.62
CA LYS A 222 -17.50 17.43 11.13
C LYS A 222 -18.47 16.58 11.98
N GLY A 223 -19.65 17.13 12.27
CA GLY A 223 -20.65 16.46 13.13
C GLY A 223 -20.49 16.72 14.64
N ASN A 224 -19.78 17.79 15.03
CA ASN A 224 -19.61 18.24 16.43
C ASN A 224 -18.83 17.25 17.33
N PHE A 225 -17.95 16.44 16.75
CA PHE A 225 -17.00 15.62 17.49
C PHE A 225 -15.66 16.34 17.59
N TRP A 226 -14.93 16.12 18.69
CA TRP A 226 -13.60 16.67 18.86
C TRP A 226 -12.70 15.67 19.60
N GLY A 227 -11.39 15.81 19.41
CA GLY A 227 -10.37 15.07 20.14
C GLY A 227 -9.23 16.00 20.53
N MET A 228 -8.62 15.78 21.69
CA MET A 228 -7.49 16.55 22.17
C MET A 228 -6.40 15.60 22.68
N GLY A 229 -5.14 15.98 22.47
CA GLY A 229 -4.02 15.21 22.97
C GLY A 229 -2.71 15.98 22.86
N VAL A 230 -1.62 15.30 23.20
CA VAL A 230 -0.26 15.82 22.96
C VAL A 230 0.39 14.98 21.87
N LEU A 231 0.68 15.61 20.74
CA LEU A 231 1.53 15.07 19.70
C LEU A 231 2.98 15.13 20.18
N GLN A 232 3.62 13.98 20.33
CA GLN A 232 4.99 13.87 20.82
C GLN A 232 5.93 13.31 19.74
N ASN A 233 6.99 14.04 19.43
CA ASN A 233 8.07 13.61 18.54
C ASN A 233 9.08 12.77 19.34
N ASN A 234 8.84 11.46 19.43
CA ASN A 234 9.71 10.57 20.20
C ASN A 234 11.09 10.40 19.55
N VAL A 235 11.23 10.66 18.25
CA VAL A 235 12.55 10.64 17.58
C VAL A 235 13.42 11.76 18.13
N ALA A 236 12.91 12.99 18.15
CA ALA A 236 13.64 14.14 18.70
C ALA A 236 13.90 13.99 20.21
N MET A 237 12.91 13.50 20.97
CA MET A 237 13.07 13.27 22.41
C MET A 237 14.14 12.21 22.73
N ASN A 238 14.26 11.17 21.89
CA ASN A 238 15.21 10.07 22.08
C ASN A 238 16.50 10.24 21.27
N CYS A 239 16.80 11.43 20.73
CA CYS A 239 17.94 11.65 19.86
C CYS A 239 19.30 11.27 20.48
N ASN A 240 19.40 11.30 21.81
CA ASN A 240 20.60 10.93 22.56
C ASN A 240 20.73 9.41 22.85
N ARG A 241 19.78 8.58 22.38
CA ARG A 241 19.86 7.12 22.54
C ARG A 241 20.64 6.51 21.38
N ASN A 242 21.82 5.95 21.65
CA ASN A 242 22.75 5.34 20.67
C ASN A 242 22.29 3.99 20.07
N ASP A 243 20.99 3.79 19.89
CA ASP A 243 20.45 2.57 19.29
C ASP A 243 20.46 2.69 17.75
N ILE A 244 21.64 2.66 17.13
CA ILE A 244 21.90 3.19 15.77
C ILE A 244 21.58 2.24 14.60
N GLU A 245 21.25 0.96 14.81
CA GLU A 245 20.80 0.11 13.69
C GLU A 245 19.52 -0.64 14.05
N ARG A 246 18.37 -0.08 13.67
CA ARG A 246 17.07 -0.76 13.81
C ARG A 246 16.36 -0.84 12.48
N ASP A 247 15.85 -2.02 12.17
CA ASP A 247 15.03 -2.28 10.99
C ASP A 247 13.89 -1.25 10.90
N ARG A 248 13.67 -0.65 9.72
CA ARG A 248 12.65 0.40 9.52
C ARG A 248 11.25 -0.08 9.92
N ILE A 249 10.99 -1.38 9.77
CA ILE A 249 9.73 -2.01 10.22
C ILE A 249 9.56 -1.85 11.73
N GLU A 250 10.63 -2.08 12.52
CA GLU A 250 10.58 -1.91 13.97
C GLU A 250 10.44 -0.44 14.37
N GLN A 251 11.04 0.48 13.61
CA GLN A 251 10.88 1.92 13.84
C GLN A 251 9.42 2.35 13.65
N CYS A 252 8.74 1.86 12.61
CA CYS A 252 7.31 2.14 12.36
C CYS A 252 6.40 1.61 13.47
N MET A 253 6.75 0.46 14.07
CA MET A 253 5.92 -0.20 15.09
C MET A 253 6.22 0.25 16.52
N SER A 254 7.40 0.82 16.78
CA SER A 254 7.83 1.20 18.13
C SER A 254 7.47 2.65 18.45
N ASP A 255 6.72 2.87 19.53
CA ASP A 255 6.43 4.21 20.06
C ASP A 255 7.69 5.05 20.26
N LYS A 256 8.83 4.45 20.62
CA LYS A 256 10.10 5.17 20.81
C LYS A 256 10.57 5.97 19.58
N TYR A 257 10.15 5.62 18.36
CA TYR A 257 10.67 6.17 17.11
C TYR A 257 9.59 6.74 16.18
N ARG A 258 8.39 7.03 16.72
CA ARG A 258 7.30 7.63 15.95
C ARG A 258 6.65 8.79 16.67
N PHE A 259 5.89 9.57 15.92
CA PHE A 259 4.96 10.54 16.50
C PHE A 259 3.81 9.78 17.17
N VAL A 260 3.50 10.12 18.41
CA VAL A 260 2.38 9.53 19.15
C VAL A 260 1.46 10.63 19.66
N VAL A 261 0.16 10.36 19.68
CA VAL A 261 -0.81 11.20 20.38
C VAL A 261 -1.07 10.58 21.74
N LYS A 262 -0.76 11.31 22.81
CA LYS A 262 -1.07 10.90 24.18
C LYS A 262 -2.34 11.61 24.65
N GLU A 263 -3.33 10.82 25.07
CA GLU A 263 -4.43 11.32 25.89
C GLU A 263 -3.88 11.63 27.28
N ARG A 264 -4.24 12.78 27.84
CA ARG A 264 -3.92 13.15 29.22
C ARG A 264 -5.18 13.12 30.05
#